data_AF-A0A529HYL8-F1
#
_entry.id   AF-A0A529HYL8-F1
#
_cell.length_a   1.000
_cell.length_b   1.000
_cell.length_c   1.000
_cell.angle_alpha   90.00
_cell.angle_beta   90.00
_cell.angle_gamma   90.00
#
_symmetry.space_group_name_H-M   'P 1'
#
loop_
_entity.id
_entity.type
_entity.pdbx_description
1 polymer ?
#
loop_
_entity_poly.entity_id
_entity_poly.type
_entity_poly.pdbx_seq_one_letter_code
_entity_poly.pdbx_strand_id
1 'polypeptide(L)' 'MMTNWGGERYVRGAYAAARPGRSEARATLMRPVADKIFFAGEHLAGPLIQTCGGARLSGESVARQVAAVLAAE' A
#
# COMPACT_ATOMS: atom_id res chain seq x y z
N MET A 1 -13.52 -0.57 26.74
CA MET A 1 -13.16 -1.58 25.72
C MET A 1 -11.97 -1.04 24.94
N MET A 2 -10.89 -1.81 24.81
CA MET A 2 -9.68 -1.42 24.08
C MET A 2 -9.56 -2.31 22.83
N THR A 3 -9.16 -1.74 21.70
CA THR A 3 -8.91 -2.50 20.48
C THR A 3 -7.55 -3.22 20.54
N ASN A 4 -7.44 -4.40 19.92
CA ASN A 4 -6.19 -5.19 19.88
C ASN A 4 -5.55 -5.20 18.49
N TRP A 5 -5.40 -4.03 17.86
CA TRP A 5 -4.83 -3.93 16.50
C TRP A 5 -3.42 -4.51 16.38
N GLY A 6 -2.59 -4.34 17.42
CA GLY A 6 -1.22 -4.86 17.44
C GLY A 6 -1.14 -6.39 17.53
N GLY A 7 -2.08 -7.03 18.24
CA GLY A 7 -2.14 -8.49 18.38
C GLY A 7 -2.98 -9.20 17.33
N GLU A 8 -3.71 -8.48 16.48
CA GLU A 8 -4.55 -9.07 15.43
C GLU A 8 -3.66 -9.63 14.30
N ARG A 9 -3.90 -10.90 13.91
CA ARG A 9 -3.07 -11.67 12.95
C ARG A 9 -3.00 -11.10 11.53
N TYR A 10 -4.06 -10.48 11.05
CA TYR A 10 -4.22 -9.94 9.71
C TYR A 10 -3.78 -8.47 9.59
N VAL A 11 -3.74 -7.72 10.69
CA VAL A 11 -3.39 -6.29 10.67
C VAL A 11 -2.02 -6.01 11.30
N ARG A 12 -1.72 -6.63 12.45
CA ARG A 12 -0.41 -6.58 13.14
C ARG A 12 0.07 -5.15 13.46
N GLY A 13 -0.86 -4.22 13.64
CA GLY A 13 -0.60 -2.79 13.79
C GLY A 13 -1.83 -1.95 13.43
N ALA A 14 -1.74 -0.62 13.60
CA ALA A 14 -2.84 0.27 13.23
C ALA A 14 -2.73 0.74 11.77
N TYR A 15 -1.58 1.32 11.41
CA TYR A 15 -1.30 1.89 10.09
C TYR A 15 0.21 2.08 9.90
N ALA A 16 0.64 2.35 8.67
CA ALA A 16 2.05 2.46 8.33
C ALA A 16 2.70 3.72 8.91
N ALA A 17 3.79 3.52 9.64
CA ALA A 17 4.66 4.60 10.11
C ALA A 17 6.09 4.36 9.61
N ALA A 18 6.71 5.39 9.04
CA ALA A 18 8.12 5.31 8.66
C ALA A 18 8.99 5.33 9.92
N ARG A 19 9.91 4.36 10.06
CA ARG A 19 11.00 4.51 11.04
C ARG A 19 11.94 5.63 10.59
N PRO A 20 12.65 6.31 11.52
CA PRO A 20 13.65 7.31 11.15
C PRO A 20 14.61 6.79 10.09
N GLY A 21 14.82 7.57 9.02
CA GLY A 21 15.68 7.20 7.88
C GLY A 21 15.11 6.11 6.95
N ARG A 22 13.83 5.74 7.07
CA ARG A 22 13.20 4.66 6.26
C ARG A 22 12.00 5.12 5.43
N SER A 23 11.84 6.42 5.18
CA SER A 23 10.77 6.96 4.31
C SER A 23 10.79 6.31 2.92
N GLU A 24 12.00 6.20 2.35
CA GLU A 24 12.24 5.73 0.98
C GLU A 24 11.95 4.24 0.76
N ALA A 25 11.76 3.44 1.81
CA ALA A 25 11.44 2.02 1.66
C ALA A 25 10.14 1.79 0.85
N ARG A 26 9.21 2.74 0.89
CA ARG A 26 7.97 2.70 0.11
C ARG A 26 8.21 2.75 -1.39
N ALA A 27 9.22 3.48 -1.87
CA ALA A 27 9.57 3.52 -3.28
C ALA A 27 9.96 2.13 -3.81
N THR A 28 10.55 1.29 -2.97
CA THR A 28 10.81 -0.10 -3.32
C THR A 28 9.53 -0.93 -3.35
N LEU A 29 8.67 -0.79 -2.34
CA LEU A 29 7.41 -1.54 -2.25
C LEU A 29 6.40 -1.18 -3.36
N MET A 30 6.45 0.04 -3.91
CA MET A 30 5.60 0.46 -5.03
C MET A 30 5.95 -0.22 -6.35
N ARG A 31 7.13 -0.84 -6.49
CA ARG A 31 7.54 -1.47 -7.74
C ARG A 31 6.83 -2.82 -7.91
N PRO A 32 6.15 -3.07 -9.04
CA PRO A 32 5.56 -4.38 -9.31
C PRO A 32 6.65 -5.44 -9.49
N VAL A 33 6.32 -6.69 -9.20
CA VAL A 33 7.20 -7.85 -9.42
C VAL A 33 6.78 -8.55 -10.70
N ALA A 34 7.72 -8.62 -11.65
CA ALA A 34 7.58 -9.29 -12.95
C ALA A 34 6.32 -8.88 -13.72
N ASP A 35 5.87 -7.63 -13.55
CA ASP A 35 4.64 -7.08 -14.12
C ASP A 35 3.39 -7.95 -13.87
N LYS A 36 3.41 -8.74 -12.78
CA LYS A 36 2.36 -9.71 -12.43
C LYS A 36 1.84 -9.52 -11.01
N ILE A 37 2.69 -9.09 -10.09
CA ILE A 37 2.31 -8.83 -8.70
C ILE A 37 2.43 -7.34 -8.43
N PHE A 38 1.32 -6.73 -8.02
CA PHE A 38 1.21 -5.31 -7.74
C PHE A 38 0.79 -5.10 -6.29
N PHE A 39 1.22 -3.99 -5.69
CA PHE A 39 0.95 -3.67 -4.29
C PHE A 39 0.13 -2.38 -4.19
N ALA A 40 -0.94 -2.40 -3.40
CA ALA A 40 -1.78 -1.25 -3.10
C ALA A 40 -2.07 -1.18 -1.59
N GLY A 41 -2.49 -0.01 -1.11
CA GLY A 41 -2.96 0.18 0.26
C GLY A 41 -2.54 1.52 0.86
N GLU A 42 -2.97 1.79 2.10
CA GLU A 42 -2.69 3.06 2.78
C GLU A 42 -1.19 3.37 2.85
N HIS A 43 -0.36 2.34 2.99
CA HIS A 43 1.09 2.46 3.11
C HIS A 43 1.78 2.96 1.81
N LEU A 44 1.06 2.99 0.68
CA LEU A 44 1.52 3.48 -0.62
C LEU A 44 0.75 4.72 -1.12
N ALA A 45 -0.03 5.36 -0.25
CA ALA A 45 -0.93 6.45 -0.63
C ALA A 45 -0.26 7.85 -0.73
N GLY A 46 1.06 7.92 -0.84
CA GLY A 46 1.80 9.19 -0.93
C GLY A 46 1.45 10.16 0.22
N PRO A 47 1.00 11.40 -0.07
CA PRO A 47 0.59 12.36 0.97
C PRO A 47 -0.57 11.90 1.87
N LEU A 48 -1.32 10.86 1.47
CA LEU A 48 -2.50 10.34 2.16
C LEU A 48 -2.23 9.01 2.87
N ILE A 49 -0.96 8.68 3.14
CA ILE A 49 -0.58 7.51 3.96
C ILE A 49 -1.34 7.53 5.31
N GLN A 50 -1.64 6.35 5.86
CA GLN A 50 -2.43 6.14 7.09
C GLN A 50 -3.93 6.45 6.98
N THR A 51 -4.44 6.77 5.79
CA THR A 51 -5.86 7.13 5.61
C THR A 51 -6.64 6.12 4.75
N CYS A 52 -7.93 5.97 5.03
CA CYS A 52 -8.83 5.15 4.21
C CYS A 52 -8.98 5.71 2.79
N GLY A 53 -9.05 7.04 2.64
CA GLY A 53 -9.10 7.69 1.33
C GLY A 53 -7.83 7.42 0.51
N GLY A 54 -6.68 7.46 1.17
CA GLY A 54 -5.40 7.06 0.57
C GLY A 54 -5.38 5.62 0.11
N ALA A 55 -5.87 4.68 0.93
CA ALA A 55 -5.97 3.27 0.55
C ALA A 55 -6.82 3.06 -0.71
N ARG A 56 -7.98 3.74 -0.79
CA ARG A 56 -8.86 3.70 -1.97
C ARG A 56 -8.13 4.22 -3.22
N LEU A 57 -7.55 5.41 -3.14
CA LEU A 57 -6.86 6.03 -4.29
C LEU A 57 -5.65 5.21 -4.73
N SER A 58 -4.91 4.61 -3.79
CA SER A 58 -3.83 3.67 -4.08
C SER A 58 -4.36 2.46 -4.87
N GLY A 59 -5.49 1.88 -4.44
CA GLY A 59 -6.15 0.79 -5.15
C GLY A 59 -6.56 1.16 -6.58
N GLU A 60 -7.22 2.31 -6.77
CA GLU A 60 -7.60 2.79 -8.11
C GLU A 60 -6.38 3.01 -9.02
N SER A 61 -5.27 3.53 -8.47
CA SER A 61 -4.03 3.73 -9.20
C SER A 61 -3.43 2.41 -9.69
N VAL A 62 -3.35 1.41 -8.80
CA VAL A 62 -2.80 0.10 -9.13
C VAL A 62 -3.70 -0.66 -10.09
N ALA A 63 -5.03 -0.56 -9.95
CA ALA A 63 -5.97 -1.15 -10.91
C ALA A 63 -5.74 -0.63 -12.33
N ARG A 64 -5.45 0.67 -12.51
CA ARG A 64 -5.08 1.23 -13.82
C ARG A 64 -3.77 0.66 -14.37
N GLN A 65 -2.78 0.43 -13.52
CA GLN A 65 -1.51 -0.20 -13.93
C GLN A 65 -1.73 -1.64 -14.41
N VAL A 66 -2.50 -2.42 -13.65
CA VAL A 66 -2.86 -3.80 -14.03
C VAL A 66 -3.62 -3.82 -15.35
N ALA A 67 -4.62 -2.94 -15.51
CA ALA A 67 -5.40 -2.85 -16.75
C ALA A 67 -4.52 -2.50 -17.97
N ALA A 68 -3.52 -1.63 -17.80
CA ALA A 68 -2.58 -1.29 -18.87
C ALA A 68 -1.69 -2.47 -19.26
N VAL A 69 -1.23 -3.27 -18.29
CA VAL A 69 -0.45 -4.50 -18.58
C VAL A 69 -1.31 -5.52 -19.33
N LEU A 70 -2.54 -5.76 -18.88
CA LEU A 70 -3.46 -6.69 -19.54
C LEU A 70 -3.86 -6.25 -20.96
N ALA A 71 -3.86 -4.94 -21.24
CA ALA A 71 -4.17 -4.41 -22.56
C ALA A 71 -2.98 -4.46 -23.53
N ALA A 72 -1.76 -4.69 -23.02
CA ALA A 72 -0.54 -4.79 -23.82
C ALA A 72 -0.17 -6.24 -24.18
N GLU A 73 -0.85 -7.23 -23.60
CA GLU A 73 -0.83 -8.65 -23.98
C GLU A 73 -1.71 -8.90 -25.21
#